data_AF-D5SRV1-F1
#
_entry.id   AF-D5SRV1-F1
#
_cell.length_a   1.000
_cell.length_b   1.000
_cell.length_c   1.000
_cell.angle_alpha   90.00
_cell.angle_beta   90.00
_cell.angle_gamma   90.00
#
_symmetry.space_group_name_H-M   'P 1'
#
loop_
_entity.id
_entity.type
_entity.pdbx_description
1 polymer ?
#
loop_
_entity_poly.entity_id
_entity_poly.type
_entity_poly.pdbx_seq_one_letter_code
_entity_poly.pdbx_strand_id
1 'polypeptide(L)'
;MWRSFAVLGVMMISGCGPSAYERTLSVLNTEADRWEGGKDFNTSAMDSYGRPLSTSIEKGVLNYTLEVRSNGPDGLPKNSDDIVVTRSKRHGESSVAEEAKKVTEGVAGGAASGAIKGIKKGLGLGREEKK
;
A
#
# COMPACT_ATOMS: atom_id res chain seq x y z
N MET A 1 8.16 -58.85 -38.96
CA MET A 1 8.82 -58.08 -37.88
C MET A 1 8.63 -56.60 -38.15
N TRP A 2 7.55 -55.95 -37.66
CA TRP A 2 7.44 -54.48 -37.73
C TRP A 2 6.28 -53.92 -36.89
N ARG A 3 6.23 -54.19 -35.58
CA ARG A 3 5.18 -53.62 -34.72
C ARG A 3 5.68 -53.46 -33.29
N SER A 4 6.43 -52.40 -32.97
CA SER A 4 6.73 -52.07 -31.57
C SER A 4 7.11 -50.62 -31.24
N PHE A 5 7.22 -49.68 -32.19
CA PHE A 5 7.80 -48.35 -31.85
C PHE A 5 6.81 -47.19 -31.66
N ALA A 6 5.49 -47.42 -31.67
CA ALA A 6 4.52 -46.31 -31.68
C ALA A 6 3.89 -45.92 -30.34
N VAL A 7 4.27 -46.50 -29.19
CA VAL A 7 3.53 -46.29 -27.93
C VAL A 7 4.29 -45.50 -26.86
N LEU A 8 5.55 -45.13 -27.06
CA LEU A 8 6.39 -44.58 -25.98
C LEU A 8 6.77 -43.09 -26.12
N GLY A 9 5.88 -42.24 -26.66
CA GLY A 9 6.22 -40.84 -26.97
C GLY A 9 5.18 -39.77 -26.61
N VAL A 10 4.22 -40.07 -25.72
CA VAL A 10 3.11 -39.11 -25.39
C VAL A 10 3.04 -38.76 -23.89
N MET A 11 3.94 -39.28 -23.04
CA MET A 11 3.93 -39.00 -21.59
C MET A 11 5.02 -38.03 -21.10
N MET A 12 5.22 -36.90 -21.80
CA MET A 12 6.13 -35.84 -21.34
C MET A 12 5.57 -34.43 -21.63
N ILE A 13 4.28 -34.18 -21.39
CA ILE A 13 3.70 -32.83 -21.38
C ILE A 13 2.87 -32.61 -20.10
N SER A 14 3.35 -33.09 -18.97
CA SER A 14 2.74 -32.81 -17.67
C SER A 14 3.64 -31.87 -16.88
N GLY A 15 3.35 -30.58 -16.98
CA GLY A 15 3.52 -29.65 -15.86
C GLY A 15 4.72 -28.71 -15.87
N CYS A 16 4.79 -27.80 -16.84
CA CYS A 16 5.58 -26.56 -16.69
C CYS A 16 4.75 -25.36 -17.13
N GLY A 17 3.58 -25.19 -16.51
CA GLY A 17 2.73 -24.02 -16.67
C GLY A 17 2.68 -23.23 -15.36
N PRO A 18 2.49 -21.90 -15.41
CA PRO A 18 2.46 -21.08 -14.22
C PRO A 18 1.30 -21.51 -13.31
N SER A 19 1.61 -21.61 -12.02
CA SER A 19 0.65 -21.91 -10.96
C SER A 19 -0.50 -20.88 -10.94
N ALA A 20 -1.63 -21.24 -10.32
CA ALA A 20 -2.74 -20.31 -10.14
C ALA A 20 -2.31 -19.07 -9.34
N TYR A 21 -1.37 -19.24 -8.40
CA TYR A 21 -0.74 -18.16 -7.67
C TYR A 21 0.01 -17.20 -8.61
N GLU A 22 0.92 -17.71 -9.44
CA GLU A 22 1.72 -16.88 -10.37
C GLU A 22 0.86 -16.15 -11.38
N ARG A 23 -0.17 -16.82 -11.91
CA ARG A 23 -1.14 -16.19 -12.82
C ARG A 23 -1.91 -15.07 -12.11
N THR A 24 -2.37 -15.30 -10.88
CA THR A 24 -3.06 -14.27 -10.09
C THR A 24 -2.14 -13.08 -9.82
N LEU A 25 -0.92 -13.32 -9.37
CA LEU A 25 0.07 -12.26 -9.14
C LEU A 25 0.35 -11.44 -10.41
N SER A 26 0.41 -12.09 -11.58
CA SER A 26 0.56 -11.41 -12.87
C SER A 26 -0.61 -10.48 -13.18
N VAL A 27 -1.85 -10.95 -12.97
CA VAL A 27 -3.07 -10.13 -13.14
C VAL A 27 -3.04 -8.94 -12.17
N LEU A 28 -2.76 -9.17 -10.89
CA LEU A 28 -2.70 -8.09 -9.89
C LEU A 28 -1.66 -7.03 -10.25
N ASN A 29 -0.47 -7.43 -10.71
CA ASN A 29 0.55 -6.47 -11.14
C ASN A 29 0.09 -5.68 -12.37
N THR A 30 -0.50 -6.34 -13.36
CA THR A 30 -1.03 -5.68 -14.57
C THR A 30 -2.08 -4.63 -14.23
N GLU A 31 -3.02 -4.97 -13.34
CA GLU A 31 -4.06 -4.04 -12.89
C GLU A 31 -3.48 -2.91 -12.03
N ALA A 32 -2.53 -3.22 -11.13
CA ALA A 32 -1.88 -2.20 -10.32
C ALA A 32 -1.02 -1.24 -11.18
N ASP A 33 -0.43 -1.71 -12.27
CA ASP A 33 0.39 -0.89 -13.17
C ASP A 33 -0.47 -0.01 -14.09
N ARG A 34 -1.74 -0.37 -14.36
CA ARG A 34 -2.73 0.49 -15.03
C ARG A 34 -3.13 1.72 -14.23
N TRP A 35 -2.84 1.75 -12.93
CA TRP A 35 -3.25 2.86 -12.08
C TRP A 35 -2.32 4.07 -12.24
N GLU A 36 -2.92 5.21 -12.55
CA GLU A 36 -2.18 6.45 -12.83
C GLU A 36 -1.95 7.37 -11.62
N GLY A 37 -2.30 6.94 -10.41
CA GLY A 37 -2.01 7.70 -9.19
C GLY A 37 -3.13 8.64 -8.75
N GLY A 38 -4.38 8.29 -9.03
CA GLY A 38 -5.57 9.02 -8.58
C GLY A 38 -6.18 8.48 -7.30
N LYS A 39 -7.17 9.21 -6.78
CA LYS A 39 -7.99 8.83 -5.59
C LYS A 39 -8.98 7.69 -5.84
N ASP A 40 -9.28 7.43 -7.12
CA ASP A 40 -10.24 6.41 -7.55
C ASP A 40 -9.55 5.41 -8.47
N PHE A 41 -9.81 4.13 -8.24
CA PHE A 41 -9.38 3.03 -9.11
C PHE A 41 -10.34 1.86 -8.92
N ASN A 42 -10.86 1.37 -10.03
CA ASN A 42 -11.74 0.23 -10.04
C ASN A 42 -11.33 -0.71 -11.18
N THR A 43 -11.45 -2.00 -10.95
CA THR A 43 -11.17 -3.03 -11.94
C THR A 43 -12.27 -4.08 -11.93
N SER A 44 -12.58 -4.60 -13.13
CA SER A 44 -13.46 -5.75 -13.30
C SER A 44 -12.67 -7.05 -13.51
N ALA A 45 -11.35 -7.02 -13.31
CA ALA A 45 -10.50 -8.19 -13.45
C ALA A 45 -10.83 -9.24 -12.38
N MET A 46 -10.59 -10.50 -12.75
CA MET A 46 -10.75 -11.65 -11.87
C MET A 46 -9.39 -12.30 -11.62
N ASP A 47 -9.23 -12.90 -10.45
CA ASP A 47 -8.09 -13.75 -10.15
C ASP A 47 -8.14 -15.09 -10.93
N SER A 48 -7.10 -15.92 -10.78
CA SER A 48 -7.08 -17.25 -11.42
C SER A 48 -8.04 -18.26 -10.78
N TYR A 49 -8.70 -17.89 -9.68
CA TYR A 49 -9.70 -18.67 -8.97
C TYR A 49 -11.13 -18.28 -9.38
N GLY A 50 -11.29 -17.31 -10.30
CA GLY A 50 -12.58 -16.85 -10.81
C GLY A 50 -13.29 -15.87 -9.90
N ARG A 51 -12.59 -15.23 -8.95
CA ARG A 51 -13.16 -14.27 -8.00
C ARG A 51 -12.78 -12.83 -8.41
N PRO A 52 -13.65 -11.85 -8.16
CA PRO A 52 -13.33 -10.45 -8.44
C PRO A 52 -12.21 -9.97 -7.51
N LEU A 53 -11.31 -9.14 -8.05
CA LEU A 53 -10.31 -8.46 -7.25
C LEU A 53 -10.93 -7.37 -6.39
N SER A 54 -10.34 -7.11 -5.23
CA SER A 54 -10.67 -5.96 -4.40
C SER A 54 -9.60 -4.89 -4.53
N THR A 55 -10.02 -3.63 -4.59
CA THR A 55 -9.12 -2.47 -4.68
C THR A 55 -9.41 -1.50 -3.55
N SER A 56 -8.36 -0.92 -2.99
CA SER A 56 -8.45 0.12 -1.97
C SER A 56 -7.40 1.18 -2.25
N ILE A 57 -7.78 2.46 -2.13
CA ILE A 57 -6.84 3.58 -2.22
C ILE A 57 -6.80 4.30 -0.89
N GLU A 58 -5.60 4.47 -0.38
CA GLU A 58 -5.31 5.28 0.80
C GLU A 58 -4.60 6.57 0.38
N LYS A 59 -5.08 7.70 0.89
CA LYS A 59 -4.40 8.99 0.75
C LYS A 59 -3.43 9.17 1.91
N GLY A 60 -2.14 9.05 1.62
CA GLY A 60 -1.08 9.48 2.52
C GLY A 60 -0.80 10.98 2.41
N VAL A 61 0.25 11.41 3.11
CA VAL A 61 0.66 12.83 3.21
C VAL A 61 1.19 13.39 1.87
N LEU A 62 1.88 12.56 1.08
CA LEU A 62 2.49 12.97 -0.20
C LEU A 62 2.08 12.06 -1.37
N ASN A 63 1.50 10.91 -1.07
CA ASN A 63 1.25 9.85 -2.03
C ASN A 63 -0.17 9.32 -1.88
N TYR A 64 -0.78 8.92 -2.99
CA TYR A 64 -1.80 7.89 -2.95
C TYR A 64 -1.10 6.52 -2.93
N THR A 65 -1.72 5.56 -2.25
CA THR A 65 -1.30 4.16 -2.21
C THR A 65 -2.47 3.30 -2.64
N LEU A 66 -2.30 2.59 -3.76
CA LEU A 66 -3.25 1.59 -4.24
C LEU A 66 -2.86 0.22 -3.70
N GLU A 67 -3.84 -0.48 -3.13
CA GLU A 67 -3.81 -1.89 -2.80
C GLU A 67 -4.77 -2.64 -3.73
N VAL A 68 -4.26 -3.66 -4.43
CA VAL A 68 -5.06 -4.63 -5.20
C VAL A 68 -4.90 -5.99 -4.54
N ARG A 69 -6.02 -6.63 -4.19
CA ARG A 69 -6.04 -7.89 -3.45
C ARG A 69 -6.91 -8.95 -4.14
N SER A 70 -6.37 -10.17 -4.16
CA SER A 70 -7.09 -11.41 -4.40
C SER A 70 -7.22 -12.16 -3.07
N ASN A 71 -8.42 -12.64 -2.73
CA ASN A 71 -8.66 -13.39 -1.50
C ASN A 71 -8.28 -14.88 -1.59
N GLY A 72 -7.60 -15.28 -2.67
CA GLY A 72 -7.06 -16.63 -2.80
C GLY A 72 -8.13 -17.72 -3.02
N PRO A 73 -7.73 -18.99 -2.89
CA PRO A 73 -8.60 -20.15 -3.15
C PRO A 73 -9.81 -20.23 -2.23
N ASP A 74 -9.71 -19.86 -0.96
CA ASP A 74 -10.82 -19.91 0.00
C ASP A 74 -11.76 -18.69 -0.14
N GLY A 75 -11.21 -17.57 -0.63
CA GLY A 75 -11.82 -16.27 -0.80
C GLY A 75 -12.25 -15.59 0.49
N LEU A 76 -11.70 -16.00 1.62
CA LEU A 76 -11.84 -15.28 2.87
C LEU A 76 -10.85 -14.11 2.86
N PRO A 77 -11.27 -12.87 3.16
CA PRO A 77 -10.36 -11.75 3.17
C PRO A 77 -9.46 -11.77 4.41
N LYS A 78 -8.24 -11.24 4.28
CA LYS A 78 -7.26 -11.01 5.34
C LYS A 78 -6.72 -12.28 5.99
N ASN A 79 -6.50 -13.32 5.19
CA ASN A 79 -5.87 -14.58 5.60
C ASN A 79 -4.45 -14.72 5.02
N SER A 80 -3.87 -15.91 5.13
CA SER A 80 -2.50 -16.19 4.68
C SER A 80 -2.37 -16.49 3.18
N ASP A 81 -3.46 -16.84 2.51
CA ASP A 81 -3.50 -17.14 1.07
C ASP A 81 -3.94 -15.96 0.20
N ASP A 82 -4.29 -14.84 0.83
CA ASP A 82 -4.41 -13.55 0.18
C ASP A 82 -3.14 -13.18 -0.61
N ILE A 83 -3.35 -12.72 -1.83
CA ILE A 83 -2.28 -12.16 -2.67
C ILE A 83 -2.55 -10.67 -2.78
N VAL A 84 -1.59 -9.86 -2.37
CA VAL A 84 -1.73 -8.39 -2.32
C VAL A 84 -0.60 -7.75 -3.08
N VAL A 85 -0.94 -6.81 -3.96
CA VAL A 85 0.01 -5.96 -4.67
C VAL A 85 -0.28 -4.50 -4.32
N THR A 86 0.77 -3.78 -3.95
CA THR A 86 0.69 -2.36 -3.61
C THR A 86 1.48 -1.53 -4.61
N ARG A 87 0.93 -0.37 -4.97
CA ARG A 87 1.60 0.68 -5.74
C ARG A 87 1.43 2.01 -5.05
N SER A 88 2.42 2.89 -5.14
CA SER A 88 2.35 4.24 -4.59
C SER A 88 2.75 5.25 -5.64
N LYS A 89 1.98 6.33 -5.75
CA LYS A 89 2.25 7.46 -6.66
C LYS A 89 2.02 8.77 -5.92
N ARG A 90 2.87 9.77 -6.20
CA ARG A 90 2.73 11.12 -5.61
C ARG A 90 1.46 11.78 -6.10
N HIS A 91 0.66 12.34 -5.20
CA HIS A 91 -0.53 13.09 -5.58
C HIS A 91 -0.25 14.53 -5.99
N GLY A 92 0.94 15.07 -5.67
CA GLY A 92 1.34 16.43 -6.06
C GLY A 92 0.59 17.56 -5.33
N GLU A 93 -0.53 17.26 -4.67
CA GLU A 93 -1.31 18.24 -3.87
C GLU A 93 -0.57 18.80 -2.65
N SER A 94 0.57 18.22 -2.23
CA SER A 94 1.35 18.71 -1.10
C SER A 94 2.84 18.55 -1.36
N SER A 95 3.62 19.58 -1.02
CA SER A 95 5.08 19.54 -1.15
C SER A 95 5.74 19.14 0.17
N VAL A 96 6.92 18.53 0.09
CA VAL A 96 7.72 18.15 1.28
C VAL A 96 7.99 19.37 2.18
N ALA A 97 8.20 20.54 1.57
CA ALA A 97 8.45 21.78 2.29
C ALA A 97 7.22 22.27 3.07
N GLU A 98 6.03 22.09 2.51
CA GLU A 98 4.77 22.53 3.11
C GLU A 98 4.33 21.63 4.26
N GLU A 99 4.56 20.33 4.14
CA GLU A 99 4.35 19.36 5.23
C GLU A 99 5.39 19.54 6.34
N ALA A 100 6.66 19.81 6.00
CA ALA A 100 7.66 20.20 6.99
C ALA A 100 7.23 21.47 7.74
N LYS A 101 6.67 22.46 7.05
CA LYS A 101 6.15 23.68 7.68
C LYS A 101 5.00 23.39 8.64
N LYS A 102 4.01 22.55 8.28
CA LYS A 102 2.92 22.14 9.19
C LYS A 102 3.42 21.44 10.45
N VAL A 103 4.39 20.53 10.31
CA VAL A 103 5.01 19.86 11.47
C VAL A 103 5.74 20.88 12.35
N THR A 104 6.46 21.82 11.75
CA THR A 104 7.22 22.84 12.49
C THR A 104 6.29 23.84 13.19
N GLU A 105 5.18 24.23 12.55
CA GLU A 105 4.15 25.10 13.12
C GLU A 105 3.39 24.40 14.26
N GLY A 106 3.09 23.10 14.13
CA GLY A 106 2.49 22.30 15.21
C GLY A 106 3.40 22.18 16.43
N VAL A 107 4.71 22.02 16.21
CA VAL A 107 5.71 21.96 17.30
C VAL A 107 5.96 23.34 17.91
N ALA A 108 6.05 24.39 17.09
CA ALA A 108 6.25 25.76 17.57
C ALA A 108 5.05 26.27 18.38
N GLY A 109 3.82 25.95 17.96
CA GLY A 109 2.59 26.30 18.67
C GLY A 109 2.49 25.62 20.05
N GLY A 110 2.94 24.37 20.18
CA GLY A 110 2.93 23.63 21.46
C GLY A 110 4.12 23.95 22.38
N ALA A 111 5.32 24.18 21.83
CA ALA A 111 6.53 24.43 22.61
C ALA A 111 6.65 25.88 23.10
N ALA A 112 6.14 26.86 22.34
CA ALA A 112 6.24 28.28 22.71
C ALA A 112 5.49 28.61 24.00
N SER A 113 4.34 27.96 24.28
CA SER A 113 3.58 28.20 25.51
C SER A 113 4.27 27.64 26.76
N GLY A 114 5.00 26.53 26.63
CA GLY A 114 5.73 25.88 27.73
C GLY A 114 7.04 26.58 28.08
N ALA A 115 7.82 26.95 27.06
CA ALA A 115 9.14 27.57 27.26
C ALA A 115 9.04 28.97 27.90
N ILE A 116 8.07 29.79 27.48
CA ILE A 116 7.90 31.15 28.02
C ILE A 116 7.46 31.10 29.49
N LYS A 117 6.60 30.12 29.86
CA LYS A 117 6.15 29.94 31.25
C LYS A 117 7.27 29.37 32.14
N GLY A 118 8.11 28.48 31.61
CA GLY A 118 9.27 27.91 32.31
C GLY A 118 10.38 28.93 32.57
N ILE A 119 10.72 29.76 31.58
CA ILE A 119 11.74 30.81 31.71
C ILE A 119 11.28 31.89 32.70
N LYS A 120 10.01 32.32 32.65
CA LYS A 120 9.48 33.33 33.60
C LYS A 120 9.43 32.82 35.05
N LYS A 121 9.25 31.51 35.26
CA LYS A 121 9.26 30.89 36.60
C LYS A 121 10.68 30.56 37.09
N GLY A 122 11.60 30.25 36.18
CA GLY A 122 13.00 29.93 36.49
C GLY A 122 13.91 31.15 36.73
N LEU A 123 13.59 32.32 36.17
CA LEU A 123 14.37 33.55 36.34
C LEU A 123 13.98 34.39 37.58
N GLY A 124 13.06 33.92 38.43
CA GLY A 124 12.72 34.62 39.67
C GLY A 124 12.08 36.01 39.51
N LEU A 125 11.74 36.43 38.28
CA LEU A 125 11.15 37.73 37.94
C LEU A 125 9.65 37.84 38.30
N GLY A 126 9.23 37.15 39.36
CA GLY A 126 7.86 37.10 39.84
C GLY A 126 7.71 37.39 41.33
N ARG A 127 8.70 38.02 41.98
CA ARG A 127 8.49 38.63 43.29
C ARG A 127 8.17 40.11 43.07
N GLU A 128 6.91 40.37 42.70
CA GLU A 128 6.33 41.67 43.01
C GLU A 128 6.35 41.81 44.54
N GLU A 129 7.22 42.69 45.03
CA GLU A 129 7.07 43.30 46.34
C GLU A 129 5.68 43.92 46.43
N LYS A 130 4.82 43.35 47.27
CA LYS A 130 3.72 44.08 47.87
C LYS A 130 3.93 44.09 49.38
N LYS A 131 4.24 45.30 49.85
CA LYS A 131 4.00 45.92 51.17
C LYS A 131 3.73 44.99 52.34
#